data_AF-A0A519HRJ8-F1
#
_entry.id   AF-A0A519HRJ8-F1
#
_cell.length_a   1.000
_cell.length_b   1.000
_cell.length_c   1.000
_cell.angle_alpha   90.00
_cell.angle_beta   90.00
_cell.angle_gamma   90.00
#
_symmetry.space_group_name_H-M   'P 1'
#
loop_
_entity.id
_entity.type
_entity.pdbx_description
1 polymer ?
#
loop_
_entity_poly.entity_id
_entity_poly.type
_entity_poly.pdbx_seq_one_letter_code
_entity_poly.pdbx_strand_id
1 'polypeptide(L)'
;MVPHLVTALTGPINELEQRVLDSMPAIERWFRLEWMEHTPPFYSSVDIRNAGFKLAPVDTNLFPGGWNNLTPEMLPLAVQAAMAAIEKICPEARNLLVIPENHTRNTFYLSNLAQLARIFHMAGLNVRIGSISPDVKKPMRIELPGGESLTIEPVVRSKRRLGLKDFDPCTILLNNDLSAGIPGILEDIHEQYLLPPPHAGWPVRRKSHHFKSYEEVSKRFGKLLGIDPWLINPMFNQCGEVNFAEDTGMECLTTNVDALLGKIRRKYKEYGINEKPFV
;
A
#
# COMPACT_ATOMS: atom_id res chain seq x y z
N MET A 1 3.14 -1.89 -27.06
CA MET A 1 2.34 -0.65 -27.03
C MET A 1 2.29 -0.19 -25.58
N VAL A 2 2.79 1.00 -25.28
CA VAL A 2 2.77 1.58 -23.93
C VAL A 2 1.68 2.66 -23.85
N PRO A 3 1.08 2.93 -22.68
CA PRO A 3 0.11 4.02 -22.55
C PRO A 3 0.74 5.36 -22.97
N HIS A 4 0.04 6.09 -23.84
CA HIS A 4 0.39 7.47 -24.19
C HIS A 4 -0.71 8.40 -23.69
N LEU A 5 -0.33 9.59 -23.25
CA LEU A 5 -1.30 10.62 -22.88
C LEU A 5 -2.08 11.05 -24.13
N VAL A 6 -3.40 10.86 -24.10
CA VAL A 6 -4.33 11.26 -25.17
C VAL A 6 -4.64 12.76 -25.10
N THR A 7 -4.39 13.38 -23.95
CA THR A 7 -4.52 14.82 -23.77
C THR A 7 -3.39 15.54 -24.52
N ALA A 8 -3.75 16.33 -25.53
CA ALA A 8 -2.88 17.37 -26.06
C ALA A 8 -2.79 18.51 -25.04
N LEU A 9 -2.17 18.24 -23.88
CA LEU A 9 -1.78 19.25 -22.93
C LEU A 9 -0.29 19.52 -23.14
N THR A 10 -0.03 20.41 -24.09
CA THR A 10 1.16 21.27 -24.12
C THR A 10 1.09 22.32 -22.99
N GLY A 11 0.72 21.88 -21.78
CA GLY A 11 0.77 22.57 -20.49
C GLY A 11 1.59 21.71 -19.51
N PRO A 12 2.18 22.25 -18.44
CA PRO A 12 3.52 21.85 -18.02
C PRO A 12 3.61 20.43 -17.42
N ILE A 13 3.98 19.50 -18.29
CA ILE A 13 5.05 18.51 -18.07
C ILE A 13 6.43 19.20 -17.79
N ASN A 14 6.50 20.54 -17.75
CA ASN A 14 7.76 21.29 -17.76
C ASN A 14 8.12 22.03 -16.46
N GLU A 15 7.23 22.13 -15.46
CA GLU A 15 7.61 22.78 -14.18
C GLU A 15 7.75 21.75 -13.06
N LEU A 16 6.74 20.92 -12.78
CA LEU A 16 6.85 19.92 -11.72
C LEU A 16 8.02 18.95 -11.98
N GLU A 17 8.08 18.39 -13.18
CA GLU A 17 9.15 17.45 -13.57
C GLU A 17 10.51 18.16 -13.57
N GLN A 18 10.60 19.36 -14.15
CA GLN A 18 11.83 20.15 -14.16
C GLN A 18 12.32 20.47 -12.74
N ARG A 19 11.42 20.89 -11.83
CA ARG A 19 11.73 21.14 -10.42
C ARG A 19 12.23 19.89 -9.72
N VAL A 20 11.62 18.73 -10.01
CA VAL A 20 12.06 17.44 -9.48
C VAL A 20 13.46 17.08 -9.99
N LEU A 21 13.72 17.24 -11.28
CA LEU A 21 15.02 16.99 -11.90
C LEU A 21 16.11 17.94 -11.36
N ASP A 22 15.83 19.24 -11.31
CA ASP A 22 16.75 20.27 -10.83
C ASP A 22 17.07 20.12 -9.33
N SER A 23 16.14 19.55 -8.56
CA SER A 23 16.27 19.40 -7.10
C SER A 23 16.64 17.98 -6.67
N MET A 24 17.03 17.09 -7.60
CA MET A 24 17.22 15.67 -7.31
C MET A 24 18.14 15.39 -6.11
N PRO A 25 19.33 16.00 -5.95
CA PRO A 25 20.16 15.79 -4.76
C PRO A 25 19.49 16.25 -3.45
N ALA A 26 18.70 17.33 -3.51
CA ALA A 26 17.98 17.86 -2.35
C ALA A 26 16.80 16.95 -1.96
N ILE A 27 16.09 16.39 -2.95
CA ILE A 27 15.01 15.40 -2.76
C ILE A 27 15.57 14.15 -2.09
N GLU A 28 16.65 13.59 -2.64
CA GLU A 28 17.29 12.39 -2.10
C GLU A 28 17.79 12.60 -0.66
N ARG A 29 18.38 13.77 -0.38
CA ARG A 29 18.77 14.14 0.99
C ARG A 29 17.55 14.27 1.90
N TRP A 30 16.48 14.91 1.44
CA TRP A 30 15.26 15.09 2.22
C TRP A 30 14.66 13.74 2.60
N PHE A 31 14.48 12.82 1.63
CA PHE A 31 13.99 11.47 1.92
C PHE A 31 14.89 10.72 2.91
N ARG A 32 16.22 10.76 2.75
CA ARG A 32 17.13 10.13 3.73
C ARG A 32 16.91 10.63 5.15
N LEU A 33 16.69 11.93 5.34
CA LEU A 33 16.40 12.51 6.66
C LEU A 33 15.02 12.08 7.19
N GLU A 34 13.99 12.11 6.35
CA GLU A 34 12.65 11.62 6.74
C GLU A 34 12.70 10.15 7.17
N TRP A 35 13.50 9.30 6.49
CA TRP A 35 13.66 7.88 6.83
C TRP A 35 14.54 7.60 8.06
N MET A 36 15.26 8.62 8.56
CA MET A 36 15.93 8.56 9.86
C MET A 36 14.94 8.82 11.01
N GLU A 37 13.97 9.70 10.80
CA GLU A 37 12.93 10.04 11.78
C GLU A 37 11.74 9.07 11.75
N HIS A 38 11.45 8.51 10.57
CA HIS A 38 10.30 7.66 10.32
C HIS A 38 10.71 6.29 9.77
N THR A 39 10.12 5.23 10.33
CA THR A 39 10.33 3.88 9.82
C THR A 39 9.38 3.63 8.64
N PRO A 40 9.91 3.34 7.43
CA PRO A 40 9.06 2.99 6.29
C PRO A 40 8.33 1.66 6.54
N PRO A 41 7.16 1.43 5.92
CA PRO A 41 6.51 0.13 5.99
C PRO A 41 7.39 -0.95 5.36
N PHE A 42 7.19 -2.20 5.77
CA PHE A 42 7.95 -3.34 5.23
C PHE A 42 7.76 -3.49 3.72
N TYR A 43 6.53 -3.24 3.24
CA TYR A 43 6.22 -3.09 1.83
C TYR A 43 4.97 -2.20 1.64
N SER A 44 4.76 -1.72 0.42
CA SER A 44 3.54 -1.01 0.04
C SER A 44 3.45 -0.87 -1.48
N SER A 45 2.25 -0.66 -2.00
CA SER A 45 2.04 -0.10 -3.35
C SER A 45 1.28 1.22 -3.26
N VAL A 46 1.51 2.11 -4.22
CA VAL A 46 0.84 3.40 -4.34
C VAL A 46 0.30 3.54 -5.75
N ASP A 47 -1.01 3.72 -5.88
CA ASP A 47 -1.64 4.03 -7.16
C ASP A 47 -1.55 5.52 -7.42
N ILE A 48 -1.06 5.89 -8.59
CA ILE A 48 -0.87 7.30 -8.98
C ILE A 48 -1.69 7.58 -10.24
N ARG A 49 -2.34 8.74 -10.28
CA ARG A 49 -2.97 9.26 -11.50
C ARG A 49 -2.21 10.46 -12.03
N ASN A 50 -1.88 10.41 -13.32
CA ASN A 50 -1.35 11.53 -14.08
C ASN A 50 -2.48 12.15 -14.90
N ALA A 51 -2.90 13.36 -14.54
CA ALA A 51 -3.92 14.12 -15.25
C ALA A 51 -3.32 15.14 -16.25
N GLY A 52 -2.00 15.17 -16.43
CA GLY A 52 -1.27 16.17 -17.21
C GLY A 52 -1.07 17.51 -16.47
N PHE A 53 -2.05 17.94 -15.67
CA PHE A 53 -1.97 19.14 -14.82
C PHE A 53 -1.75 18.83 -13.33
N LYS A 54 -1.77 17.54 -12.96
CA LYS A 54 -1.64 17.06 -11.58
C LYS A 54 -1.15 15.62 -11.58
N LEU A 55 -0.24 15.30 -10.68
CA LEU A 55 0.31 13.96 -10.47
C LEU A 55 0.18 13.59 -9.00
N ALA A 56 -0.84 12.81 -8.65
CA ALA A 56 -1.19 12.59 -7.26
C ALA A 56 -1.47 11.11 -6.96
N PRO A 57 -1.13 10.62 -5.76
CA PRO A 57 -1.54 9.31 -5.31
C PRO A 57 -3.05 9.29 -5.06
N VAL A 58 -3.68 8.17 -5.37
CA VAL A 58 -5.12 7.94 -5.19
C VAL A 58 -5.42 6.74 -4.29
N ASP A 59 -4.45 5.84 -4.11
CA ASP A 59 -4.52 4.76 -3.14
C ASP A 59 -3.13 4.44 -2.59
N THR A 60 -3.07 4.02 -1.33
CA THR A 60 -1.87 3.47 -0.70
C THR A 60 -2.25 2.15 -0.05
N ASN A 61 -1.72 1.05 -0.59
CA ASN A 61 -1.99 -0.28 -0.09
C ASN A 61 -0.76 -0.82 0.65
N LEU A 62 -0.92 -1.06 1.95
CA LEU A 62 0.11 -1.69 2.77
C LEU A 62 0.11 -3.22 2.64
N PHE A 63 -0.81 -3.81 1.88
CA PHE A 63 -0.95 -5.25 1.63
C PHE A 63 -0.99 -5.51 0.11
N PRO A 64 0.07 -5.13 -0.65
CA PRO A 64 0.04 -5.18 -2.12
C PRO A 64 -0.15 -6.62 -2.62
N GLY A 65 -1.11 -6.80 -3.54
CA GLY A 65 -1.50 -8.11 -4.10
C GLY A 65 -1.13 -8.31 -5.58
N GLY A 66 -0.15 -7.56 -6.09
CA GLY A 66 0.22 -7.56 -7.51
C GLY A 66 1.69 -7.88 -7.79
N TRP A 67 2.37 -8.63 -6.93
CA TRP A 67 3.80 -8.94 -7.08
C TRP A 67 4.13 -9.69 -8.37
N ASN A 68 3.17 -10.48 -8.89
CA ASN A 68 3.27 -11.18 -10.17
C ASN A 68 3.28 -10.25 -11.40
N ASN A 69 3.01 -8.95 -11.22
CA ASN A 69 3.07 -7.97 -12.31
C ASN A 69 4.47 -7.34 -12.45
N LEU A 70 5.40 -7.62 -11.53
CA LEU A 70 6.79 -7.23 -11.67
C LEU A 70 7.44 -7.99 -12.82
N THR A 71 8.19 -7.28 -13.67
CA THR A 71 8.92 -7.93 -14.76
C THR A 71 10.14 -8.69 -14.23
N PRO A 72 10.64 -9.71 -14.95
CA PRO A 72 11.83 -10.46 -14.54
C PRO A 72 13.05 -9.57 -14.23
N GLU A 73 13.21 -8.48 -14.97
CA GLU A 73 14.32 -7.53 -14.82
C GLU A 73 14.24 -6.72 -13.51
N MET A 74 13.04 -6.59 -12.93
CA MET A 74 12.84 -5.89 -11.65
C MET A 74 13.14 -6.78 -10.44
N LEU A 75 13.21 -8.10 -10.62
CA LEU A 75 13.34 -9.04 -9.50
C LEU A 75 14.64 -8.90 -8.71
N PRO A 76 15.82 -8.70 -9.31
CA PRO A 76 17.05 -8.49 -8.53
C PRO A 76 16.94 -7.29 -7.58
N LEU A 77 16.33 -6.19 -8.03
CA LEU A 77 16.10 -5.01 -7.19
C LEU A 77 15.06 -5.27 -6.10
N ALA A 78 13.99 -6.00 -6.42
CA ALA A 78 12.98 -6.38 -5.42
C ALA A 78 13.58 -7.27 -4.32
N VAL A 79 14.46 -8.21 -4.68
CA VAL A 79 15.18 -9.06 -3.72
C VAL A 79 16.11 -8.23 -2.85
N GLN A 80 16.88 -7.31 -3.43
CA GLN A 80 17.76 -6.41 -2.65
C GLN A 80 16.96 -5.52 -1.69
N ALA A 81 15.82 -4.97 -2.13
CA ALA A 81 14.94 -4.18 -1.28
C ALA A 81 14.34 -5.02 -0.14
N ALA A 82 13.95 -6.27 -0.42
CA ALA A 82 13.48 -7.21 0.59
C ALA A 82 14.55 -7.51 1.64
N MET A 83 15.81 -7.75 1.23
CA MET A 83 16.93 -7.96 2.16
C MET A 83 17.11 -6.75 3.10
N ALA A 84 17.14 -5.53 2.54
CA ALA A 84 17.26 -4.32 3.35
C ALA A 84 16.08 -4.11 4.33
N ALA A 85 14.86 -4.47 3.91
CA ALA A 85 13.68 -4.40 4.76
C ALA A 85 13.74 -5.41 5.92
N ILE A 86 14.23 -6.63 5.66
CA ILE A 86 14.43 -7.67 6.68
C ILE A 86 15.51 -7.25 7.67
N GLU A 87 16.66 -6.78 7.19
CA GLU A 87 17.77 -6.34 8.06
C GLU A 87 17.36 -5.23 9.03
N LYS A 88 16.49 -4.31 8.59
CA LYS A 88 15.99 -3.21 9.44
C LYS A 88 15.00 -3.68 10.51
N ILE A 89 14.25 -4.75 10.27
CA ILE A 89 13.16 -5.19 11.17
C ILE A 89 13.58 -6.38 12.03
N CYS A 90 14.10 -7.43 11.40
CA CYS A 90 14.50 -8.66 12.07
C CYS A 90 15.70 -9.29 11.34
N PRO A 91 16.94 -8.83 11.63
CA PRO A 91 18.14 -9.30 10.93
C PRO A 91 18.46 -10.77 11.20
N GLU A 92 17.95 -11.33 12.30
CA GLU A 92 18.11 -12.75 12.64
C GLU A 92 17.03 -13.65 12.01
N ALA A 93 16.15 -13.09 11.18
CA ALA A 93 15.04 -13.83 10.61
C ALA A 93 15.51 -14.96 9.71
N ARG A 94 15.12 -16.20 10.06
CA ARG A 94 15.32 -17.39 9.23
C ARG A 94 14.05 -17.85 8.55
N ASN A 95 12.94 -17.78 9.28
CA ASN A 95 11.63 -18.29 8.86
C ASN A 95 10.64 -17.12 8.74
N LEU A 96 9.96 -17.05 7.60
CA LEU A 96 8.90 -16.08 7.31
C LEU A 96 7.58 -16.80 7.05
N LEU A 97 6.56 -16.46 7.81
CA LEU A 97 5.20 -16.92 7.57
C LEU A 97 4.41 -15.86 6.81
N VAL A 98 3.97 -16.17 5.60
CA VAL A 98 3.07 -15.30 4.83
C VAL A 98 1.62 -15.70 5.13
N ILE A 99 0.81 -14.77 5.60
CA ILE A 99 -0.62 -14.95 5.80
C ILE A 99 -1.36 -14.29 4.64
N PRO A 100 -2.00 -15.06 3.74
CA PRO A 100 -2.72 -14.52 2.60
C PRO A 100 -4.15 -14.10 2.95
N GLU A 101 -4.82 -13.47 1.99
CA GLU A 101 -6.27 -13.34 1.95
C GLU A 101 -6.96 -14.71 2.07
N ASN A 102 -8.14 -14.74 2.67
CA ASN A 102 -8.88 -15.99 2.90
C ASN A 102 -9.37 -16.63 1.59
N HIS A 103 -9.50 -15.86 0.52
CA HIS A 103 -10.06 -16.30 -0.75
C HIS A 103 -8.98 -16.82 -1.70
N THR A 104 -8.85 -18.14 -1.80
CA THR A 104 -7.79 -18.81 -2.57
C THR A 104 -8.20 -19.21 -4.00
N ARG A 105 -9.32 -18.69 -4.53
CA ARG A 105 -9.82 -19.06 -5.87
C ARG A 105 -9.31 -18.18 -7.01
N ASN A 106 -8.77 -17.00 -6.70
CA ASN A 106 -8.27 -16.07 -7.70
C ASN A 106 -6.86 -16.49 -8.12
N THR A 107 -6.71 -16.98 -9.36
CA THR A 107 -5.42 -17.45 -9.90
C THR A 107 -4.37 -16.34 -9.96
N PHE A 108 -4.76 -15.10 -10.24
CA PHE A 108 -3.82 -13.97 -10.22
C PHE A 108 -3.30 -13.69 -8.82
N TYR A 109 -4.15 -13.78 -7.81
CA TYR A 109 -3.74 -13.61 -6.42
C TYR A 109 -2.82 -14.75 -5.94
N LEU A 110 -3.08 -15.98 -6.37
CA LEU A 110 -2.17 -17.10 -6.11
C LEU A 110 -0.81 -16.91 -6.79
N SER A 111 -0.78 -16.43 -8.04
CA SER A 111 0.47 -16.06 -8.72
C SER A 111 1.21 -14.95 -7.98
N ASN A 112 0.48 -13.96 -7.44
CA ASN A 112 1.03 -12.93 -6.56
C ASN A 112 1.73 -13.55 -5.34
N LEU A 113 1.09 -14.48 -4.64
CA LEU A 113 1.68 -15.16 -3.48
C LEU A 113 2.92 -15.96 -3.85
N ALA A 114 2.91 -16.66 -5.00
CA ALA A 114 4.06 -17.41 -5.47
C ALA A 114 5.24 -16.48 -5.75
N GLN A 115 4.99 -15.35 -6.42
CA GLN A 115 6.03 -14.36 -6.70
C GLN A 115 6.56 -13.70 -5.42
N LEU A 116 5.68 -13.36 -4.48
CA LEU A 116 6.05 -12.82 -3.18
C LEU A 116 6.95 -13.79 -2.40
N ALA A 117 6.54 -15.06 -2.32
CA ALA A 117 7.32 -16.10 -1.66
C ALA A 117 8.68 -16.32 -2.35
N ARG A 118 8.74 -16.27 -3.69
CA ARG A 118 9.98 -16.36 -4.46
C ARG A 118 10.95 -15.23 -4.11
N ILE A 119 10.48 -13.99 -4.07
CA ILE A 119 11.30 -12.81 -3.74
C ILE A 119 11.93 -12.97 -2.35
N PHE A 120 11.12 -13.31 -1.33
CA PHE A 120 11.63 -13.48 0.02
C PHE A 120 12.50 -14.73 0.19
N HIS A 121 12.25 -15.78 -0.57
CA HIS A 121 13.12 -16.95 -0.60
C HIS A 121 14.50 -16.62 -1.18
N MET A 122 14.54 -15.88 -2.28
CA MET A 122 15.79 -15.37 -2.88
C MET A 122 16.51 -14.38 -1.96
N ALA A 123 15.79 -13.68 -1.09
CA ALA A 123 16.35 -12.83 -0.04
C ALA A 123 16.92 -13.61 1.16
N GLY A 124 16.94 -14.94 1.11
CA GLY A 124 17.57 -15.79 2.12
C GLY A 124 16.64 -16.33 3.22
N LEU A 125 15.32 -16.16 3.07
CA LEU A 125 14.34 -16.64 4.06
C LEU A 125 13.76 -18.01 3.68
N ASN A 126 13.45 -18.81 4.70
CA ASN A 126 12.59 -19.97 4.57
C ASN A 126 11.12 -19.51 4.67
N VAL A 127 10.45 -19.41 3.51
CA VAL A 127 9.11 -18.84 3.40
C VAL A 127 8.07 -19.95 3.34
N ARG A 128 7.03 -19.83 4.17
CA ARG A 128 5.86 -20.72 4.13
C ARG A 128 4.57 -19.90 4.15
N ILE A 129 3.50 -20.45 3.56
CA ILE A 129 2.20 -19.75 3.48
C ILE A 129 1.20 -20.42 4.42
N GLY A 130 0.68 -19.64 5.35
CA GLY A 130 -0.28 -20.08 6.36
C GLY A 130 -1.62 -19.39 6.22
N SER A 131 -2.69 -20.14 6.01
CA SER A 131 -4.05 -19.62 6.05
C SER A 131 -4.58 -19.55 7.48
N ILE A 132 -5.20 -18.42 7.80
CA ILE A 132 -5.99 -18.22 9.02
C ILE A 132 -7.48 -18.50 8.79
N SER A 133 -7.87 -18.94 7.59
CA SER A 133 -9.25 -19.30 7.29
C SER A 133 -9.63 -20.61 7.99
N PRO A 134 -10.79 -20.68 8.68
CA PRO A 134 -11.27 -21.89 9.32
C PRO A 134 -11.59 -23.04 8.33
N ASP A 135 -11.73 -22.72 7.05
CA ASP A 135 -11.99 -23.70 5.99
C ASP A 135 -10.75 -24.53 5.63
N VAL A 136 -9.55 -24.00 5.91
CA VAL A 136 -8.29 -24.68 5.64
C VAL A 136 -7.93 -25.52 6.87
N LYS A 137 -8.16 -26.83 6.79
CA LYS A 137 -7.90 -27.77 7.91
C LYS A 137 -6.68 -28.66 7.71
N LYS A 138 -6.16 -28.72 6.48
CA LYS A 138 -5.02 -29.55 6.08
C LYS A 138 -4.20 -28.79 5.03
N PRO A 139 -2.89 -29.09 4.89
CA PRO A 139 -2.09 -28.56 3.79
C PRO A 139 -2.75 -28.81 2.44
N MET A 140 -2.88 -27.76 1.63
CA MET A 140 -3.45 -27.80 0.29
C MET A 140 -2.38 -27.39 -0.71
N ARG A 141 -2.03 -28.30 -1.61
CA ARG A 141 -1.20 -28.00 -2.77
C ARG A 141 -2.09 -27.52 -3.91
N ILE A 142 -1.75 -26.38 -4.49
CA ILE A 142 -2.47 -25.72 -5.57
C ILE A 142 -1.51 -25.57 -6.74
N GLU A 143 -1.87 -26.15 -7.89
CA GLU A 143 -1.12 -25.98 -9.14
C GLU A 143 -1.57 -24.69 -9.82
N LEU A 144 -0.61 -23.86 -10.25
CA LEU A 144 -0.85 -22.60 -10.92
C LEU A 144 -0.79 -22.78 -12.44
N PRO A 145 -1.50 -21.92 -13.22
CA PRO A 145 -1.47 -21.99 -14.69
C PRO A 145 -0.07 -21.91 -15.30
N GLY A 146 0.90 -21.30 -14.60
CA GLY A 146 2.30 -21.18 -15.03
C GLY A 146 3.16 -22.43 -14.78
N GLY A 147 2.59 -23.54 -14.30
CA GLY A 147 3.32 -24.79 -14.00
C GLY A 147 4.02 -24.81 -12.64
N GLU A 148 3.90 -23.73 -11.86
CA GLU A 148 4.38 -23.66 -10.48
C GLU A 148 3.31 -24.19 -9.52
N SER A 149 3.73 -24.62 -8.33
CA SER A 149 2.81 -25.07 -7.29
C SER A 149 3.00 -24.27 -6.01
N LEU A 150 1.90 -23.98 -5.33
CA LEU A 150 1.87 -23.34 -4.03
C LEU A 150 1.30 -24.31 -2.99
N THR A 151 1.83 -24.27 -1.76
CA THR A 151 1.27 -25.03 -0.64
C THR A 151 0.79 -24.05 0.41
N ILE A 152 -0.50 -24.14 0.75
CA ILE A 152 -1.13 -23.34 1.79
C ILE A 152 -1.48 -24.26 2.95
N GLU A 153 -1.05 -23.88 4.16
CA GLU A 153 -1.17 -24.70 5.35
C GLU A 153 -2.05 -24.03 6.41
N PRO A 154 -2.76 -24.80 7.25
CA PRO A 154 -3.48 -24.22 8.38
C PRO A 154 -2.49 -23.60 9.38
N VAL A 155 -2.69 -22.33 9.74
CA VAL A 155 -1.93 -21.71 10.83
C VAL A 155 -2.30 -22.37 12.15
N VAL A 156 -1.26 -22.70 12.92
CA VAL A 156 -1.40 -23.24 14.27
C VAL A 156 -0.97 -22.17 15.26
N ARG A 157 -1.88 -21.82 16.17
CA ARG A 157 -1.53 -20.98 17.33
C ARG A 157 -1.10 -21.86 18.49
N SER A 158 0.18 -21.79 18.82
CA SER A 158 0.67 -22.13 20.16
C SER A 158 0.44 -20.93 21.08
N LYS A 159 0.28 -21.14 22.39
CA LYS A 159 -0.13 -20.12 23.40
C LYS A 159 0.04 -18.65 22.98
N ARG A 160 1.28 -18.22 22.66
CA ARG A 160 1.63 -16.84 22.27
C ARG A 160 2.28 -16.68 20.89
N ARG A 161 2.35 -17.74 20.06
CA ARG A 161 3.05 -17.74 18.77
C ARG A 161 2.25 -18.45 17.69
N LEU A 162 2.31 -17.93 16.47
CA LEU A 162 1.76 -18.54 15.27
C LEU A 162 2.84 -19.25 14.48
N GLY A 163 2.54 -20.44 14.00
CA GLY A 163 3.43 -21.19 13.13
C GLY A 163 2.64 -22.16 12.27
N LEU A 164 3.39 -23.05 11.63
CA LEU A 164 2.83 -24.21 10.95
C LEU A 164 3.38 -25.47 11.63
N LYS A 165 2.98 -26.63 11.13
CA LYS A 165 3.56 -27.89 11.60
C LYS A 165 5.07 -27.87 11.37
N ASP A 166 5.83 -28.04 12.45
CA ASP A 166 7.31 -28.05 12.46
C ASP A 166 7.95 -26.77 11.88
N PHE A 167 7.25 -25.63 11.97
CA PHE A 167 7.71 -24.35 11.45
C PHE A 167 7.35 -23.21 12.41
N ASP A 168 8.36 -22.62 13.05
CA ASP A 168 8.25 -21.47 13.95
C ASP A 168 8.89 -20.23 13.33
N PRO A 169 8.09 -19.26 12.85
CA PRO A 169 8.57 -18.01 12.29
C PRO A 169 8.89 -16.97 13.38
N CYS A 170 9.89 -16.13 13.13
CA CYS A 170 10.10 -14.91 13.92
C CYS A 170 9.28 -13.73 13.40
N THR A 171 8.96 -13.76 12.09
CA THR A 171 8.28 -12.70 11.36
C THR A 171 7.11 -13.29 10.59
N ILE A 172 5.99 -12.58 10.66
CA ILE A 172 4.73 -12.90 10.00
C ILE A 172 4.39 -11.74 9.08
N LEU A 173 4.37 -12.02 7.78
CA LEU A 173 4.00 -11.08 6.74
C LEU A 173 2.51 -11.25 6.41
N LEU A 174 1.72 -10.25 6.76
CA LEU A 174 0.32 -10.17 6.37
C LEU A 174 0.24 -9.70 4.93
N ASN A 175 -0.20 -10.55 4.00
CA ASN A 175 -0.71 -10.15 2.69
C ASN A 175 -2.24 -10.22 2.67
N ASN A 176 -2.83 -9.81 3.79
CA ASN A 176 -4.25 -9.81 4.09
C ASN A 176 -4.57 -8.49 4.80
N ASP A 177 -5.49 -7.70 4.27
CA ASP A 177 -5.80 -6.36 4.81
C ASP A 177 -6.66 -6.36 6.08
N LEU A 178 -7.14 -7.55 6.48
CA LEU A 178 -8.00 -7.79 7.62
C LEU A 178 -9.33 -7.03 7.53
N SER A 179 -9.85 -6.81 6.33
CA SER A 179 -11.12 -6.11 6.06
C SER A 179 -12.33 -6.65 6.82
N ALA A 180 -12.35 -7.95 7.14
CA ALA A 180 -13.40 -8.58 7.94
C ALA A 180 -13.23 -8.39 9.47
N GLY A 181 -12.21 -7.67 9.92
CA GLY A 181 -11.82 -7.57 11.33
C GLY A 181 -10.49 -8.28 11.59
N ILE A 182 -9.85 -7.93 12.71
CA ILE A 182 -8.66 -8.66 13.19
C ILE A 182 -9.17 -9.95 13.86
N PRO A 183 -8.89 -11.14 13.31
CA PRO A 183 -9.33 -12.38 13.93
C PRO A 183 -8.56 -12.63 15.23
N GLY A 184 -9.24 -13.22 16.21
CA GLY A 184 -8.66 -13.49 17.53
C GLY A 184 -7.33 -14.25 17.49
N ILE A 185 -7.09 -15.07 16.45
CA ILE A 185 -5.80 -15.77 16.26
C ILE A 185 -4.59 -14.81 16.12
N LEU A 186 -4.79 -13.59 15.61
CA LEU A 186 -3.75 -12.56 15.44
C LEU A 186 -3.64 -11.59 16.64
N GLU A 187 -4.48 -11.72 17.66
CA GLU A 187 -4.44 -10.90 18.88
C GLU A 187 -3.35 -11.39 19.84
N ASP A 188 -2.81 -10.47 20.65
CA ASP A 188 -1.82 -10.73 21.70
C ASP A 188 -0.54 -11.47 21.24
N ILE A 189 -0.12 -11.22 19.99
CA ILE A 189 1.15 -11.70 19.44
C ILE A 189 2.24 -10.69 19.77
N HIS A 190 3.00 -10.98 20.83
CA HIS A 190 4.10 -10.10 21.31
C HIS A 190 5.49 -10.65 20.99
N GLU A 191 5.59 -11.95 20.69
CA GLU A 191 6.88 -12.64 20.49
C GLU A 191 7.29 -12.76 19.01
N GLN A 192 6.46 -12.24 18.09
CA GLN A 192 6.67 -12.30 16.64
C GLN A 192 6.30 -10.96 16.02
N TYR A 193 7.02 -10.58 14.97
CA TYR A 193 6.70 -9.36 14.22
C TYR A 193 5.55 -9.62 13.26
N LEU A 194 4.45 -8.88 13.42
CA LEU A 194 3.37 -8.82 12.43
C LEU A 194 3.59 -7.60 11.53
N LEU A 195 3.79 -7.85 10.23
CA LEU A 195 4.16 -6.84 9.25
C LEU A 195 3.17 -6.85 8.07
N PRO A 196 2.61 -5.70 7.66
CA PRO A 196 2.45 -4.49 8.47
C PRO A 196 1.73 -4.80 9.79
N PRO A 197 1.83 -3.92 10.80
CA PRO A 197 1.18 -4.18 12.08
C PRO A 197 -0.35 -4.14 11.93
N PRO A 198 -1.13 -4.97 12.66
CA PRO A 198 -2.57 -5.09 12.47
C PRO A 198 -3.36 -3.78 12.64
N HIS A 199 -2.85 -2.82 13.42
CA HIS A 199 -3.47 -1.49 13.57
C HIS A 199 -3.41 -0.64 12.28
N ALA A 200 -2.55 -1.01 11.33
CA ALA A 200 -2.52 -0.45 9.98
C ALA A 200 -3.54 -1.13 9.03
N GLY A 201 -4.17 -2.21 9.48
CA GLY A 201 -5.22 -2.93 8.77
C GLY A 201 -6.52 -2.12 8.64
N TRP A 202 -7.42 -2.63 7.80
CA TRP A 202 -8.69 -1.98 7.47
C TRP A 202 -9.57 -1.59 8.67
N PRO A 203 -9.73 -2.42 9.74
CA PRO A 203 -10.70 -2.14 10.80
C PRO A 203 -10.36 -0.91 11.66
N VAL A 204 -9.08 -0.55 11.74
CA VAL A 204 -8.59 0.50 12.62
C VAL A 204 -8.21 1.76 11.84
N ARG A 205 -7.71 1.61 10.60
CA ARG A 205 -7.20 2.75 9.84
C ARG A 205 -8.33 3.73 9.47
N ARG A 206 -8.07 5.03 9.61
CA ARG A 206 -8.96 6.09 9.12
C ARG A 206 -8.34 6.77 7.91
N LYS A 207 -9.05 6.74 6.77
CA LYS A 207 -8.60 7.41 5.53
C LYS A 207 -8.37 8.91 5.73
N SER A 208 -9.19 9.58 6.54
CA SER A 208 -9.03 11.00 6.84
C SER A 208 -7.70 11.32 7.53
N HIS A 209 -7.21 10.45 8.41
CA HIS A 209 -5.88 10.61 9.01
C HIS A 209 -4.77 10.45 7.96
N HIS A 210 -4.88 9.44 7.09
CA HIS A 210 -3.93 9.26 5.99
C HIS A 210 -3.86 10.51 5.10
N PHE A 211 -5.00 11.05 4.65
CA PHE A 211 -5.01 12.25 3.80
C PHE A 211 -4.48 13.48 4.53
N LYS A 212 -4.73 13.61 5.84
CA LYS A 212 -4.15 14.70 6.65
C LYS A 212 -2.63 14.59 6.74
N SER A 213 -2.10 13.40 7.06
CA SER A 213 -0.64 13.17 7.10
C SER A 213 -0.01 13.42 5.72
N TYR A 214 -0.65 12.98 4.64
CA TYR A 214 -0.15 13.19 3.28
C TYR A 214 -0.18 14.66 2.87
N GLU A 215 -1.19 15.43 3.31
CA GLU A 215 -1.24 16.88 3.10
C GLU A 215 -0.07 17.59 3.78
N GLU A 216 0.28 17.21 5.02
CA GLU A 216 1.42 17.76 5.75
C GLU A 216 2.75 17.48 5.04
N VAL A 217 2.95 16.24 4.58
CA VAL A 217 4.11 15.83 3.78
C VAL A 217 4.17 16.62 2.48
N SER A 218 3.05 16.71 1.75
CA SER A 218 2.97 17.44 0.48
C SER A 218 3.30 18.92 0.63
N LYS A 219 2.88 19.57 1.73
CA LYS A 219 3.23 20.97 2.02
C LYS A 219 4.72 21.16 2.27
N ARG A 220 5.34 20.29 3.07
CA ARG A 220 6.79 20.33 3.36
C ARG A 220 7.60 20.07 2.09
N PHE A 221 7.22 19.08 1.32
CA PHE A 221 7.86 18.73 0.05
C PHE A 221 7.65 19.81 -1.02
N GLY A 222 6.44 20.37 -1.11
CA GLY A 222 6.15 21.49 -2.00
C GLY A 222 7.00 22.72 -1.70
N LYS A 223 7.20 23.04 -0.41
CA LYS A 223 8.10 24.11 0.03
C LYS A 223 9.56 23.84 -0.35
N LEU A 224 10.04 22.59 -0.22
CA LEU A 224 11.40 22.21 -0.62
C LEU A 224 11.65 22.46 -2.11
N LEU A 225 10.68 22.10 -2.96
CA LEU A 225 10.80 22.21 -4.42
C LEU A 225 10.39 23.58 -4.98
N GLY A 226 9.72 24.41 -4.16
CA GLY A 226 9.13 25.66 -4.63
C GLY A 226 7.96 25.44 -5.59
N ILE A 227 7.18 24.37 -5.39
CA ILE A 227 5.98 24.05 -6.17
C ILE A 227 4.71 24.26 -5.34
N ASP A 228 3.58 24.46 -6.01
CA ASP A 228 2.28 24.38 -5.34
C ASP A 228 2.01 22.92 -4.89
N PRO A 229 1.82 22.65 -3.59
CA PRO A 229 1.51 21.30 -3.09
C PRO A 229 0.23 20.71 -3.70
N TRP A 230 -0.68 21.53 -4.23
CA TRP A 230 -1.86 21.03 -4.95
C TRP A 230 -1.49 20.16 -6.15
N LEU A 231 -0.33 20.34 -6.79
CA LEU A 231 0.09 19.54 -7.94
C LEU A 231 0.32 18.06 -7.58
N ILE A 232 0.57 17.76 -6.30
CA ILE A 232 0.86 16.40 -5.80
C ILE A 232 -0.11 15.91 -4.72
N ASN A 233 -1.05 16.74 -4.28
CA ASN A 233 -1.99 16.43 -3.21
C ASN A 233 -3.45 16.62 -3.64
N PRO A 234 -4.28 15.55 -3.67
CA PRO A 234 -5.72 15.69 -3.83
C PRO A 234 -6.31 16.47 -2.65
N MET A 235 -7.27 17.35 -2.92
CA MET A 235 -8.02 17.98 -1.83
C MET A 235 -9.03 16.97 -1.29
N PHE A 236 -9.17 16.89 0.03
CA PHE A 236 -10.18 16.07 0.67
C PHE A 236 -10.96 16.91 1.70
N ASN A 237 -12.09 16.37 2.12
CA ASN A 237 -12.85 16.89 3.24
C ASN A 237 -13.48 15.72 3.99
N GLN A 238 -13.96 15.95 5.22
CA GLN A 238 -14.63 14.93 6.01
C GLN A 238 -15.98 15.45 6.52
N CYS A 239 -16.97 14.58 6.55
CA CYS A 239 -18.23 14.80 7.27
C CYS A 239 -18.29 13.82 8.46
N GLY A 240 -19.19 14.10 9.40
CA GLY A 240 -19.45 13.22 10.54
C GLY A 240 -20.16 11.93 10.13
N GLU A 241 -20.91 11.33 11.05
CA GLU A 241 -21.72 10.17 10.75
C GLU A 241 -22.85 10.52 9.77
N VAL A 242 -22.99 9.69 8.74
CA VAL A 242 -24.04 9.78 7.72
C VAL A 242 -24.73 8.42 7.68
N ASN A 243 -26.06 8.40 7.77
CA ASN A 243 -26.84 7.19 7.57
C ASN A 243 -27.63 7.29 6.27
N PHE A 244 -27.13 6.63 5.22
CA PHE A 244 -27.76 6.61 3.90
C PHE A 244 -29.12 5.88 3.87
N ALA A 245 -29.42 5.02 4.86
CA ALA A 245 -30.70 4.32 4.93
C ALA A 245 -31.81 5.18 5.54
N GLU A 246 -31.44 6.16 6.38
CA GLU A 246 -32.37 7.03 7.10
C GLU A 246 -32.33 8.49 6.59
N ASP A 247 -31.57 8.76 5.52
CA ASP A 247 -31.29 10.09 4.98
C ASP A 247 -30.75 11.11 6.02
N THR A 248 -30.21 10.62 7.14
CA THR A 248 -29.65 11.50 8.18
C THR A 248 -28.20 11.86 7.87
N GLY A 249 -27.85 13.15 8.07
CA GLY A 249 -26.51 13.68 7.77
C GLY A 249 -26.30 14.12 6.32
N MET A 250 -27.31 14.05 5.45
CA MET A 250 -27.20 14.41 4.03
C MET A 250 -26.91 15.89 3.78
N GLU A 251 -27.41 16.80 4.62
CA GLU A 251 -27.09 18.23 4.53
C GLU A 251 -25.60 18.51 4.78
N CYS A 252 -25.02 17.81 5.77
CA CYS A 252 -23.60 17.91 6.08
C CYS A 252 -22.76 17.38 4.91
N LEU A 253 -23.14 16.25 4.33
CA LEU A 253 -22.48 15.70 3.15
C LEU A 253 -22.52 16.69 1.97
N THR A 254 -23.71 17.20 1.63
CA THR A 254 -23.92 18.15 0.52
C THR A 254 -23.08 19.41 0.70
N THR A 255 -23.11 20.00 1.90
CA THR A 255 -22.33 21.20 2.23
C THR A 255 -20.83 20.97 2.05
N ASN A 256 -20.31 19.83 2.50
CA ASN A 256 -18.89 19.50 2.38
C ASN A 256 -18.48 19.22 0.92
N VAL A 257 -19.35 18.58 0.14
CA VAL A 257 -19.17 18.35 -1.31
C VAL A 257 -19.12 19.68 -2.06
N ASP A 258 -20.08 20.58 -1.83
CA ASP A 258 -20.13 21.88 -2.49
C ASP A 258 -18.91 22.76 -2.16
N ALA A 259 -18.50 22.77 -0.90
CA ALA A 259 -17.30 23.47 -0.46
C ALA A 259 -16.04 22.93 -1.15
N LEU A 260 -15.91 21.60 -1.28
CA LEU A 260 -14.76 20.96 -1.92
C LEU A 260 -14.75 21.24 -3.43
N LEU A 261 -15.88 21.07 -4.12
CA LEU A 261 -16.02 21.43 -5.53
C LEU A 261 -15.72 22.91 -5.79
N GLY A 262 -16.12 23.79 -4.87
CA GLY A 262 -15.77 25.21 -4.90
C GLY A 262 -14.25 25.45 -4.88
N LYS A 263 -13.51 24.74 -4.03
CA LYS A 263 -12.03 24.82 -3.96
C LYS A 263 -11.37 24.27 -5.23
N ILE A 264 -11.85 23.13 -5.73
CA ILE A 264 -11.33 22.52 -6.97
C ILE A 264 -11.55 23.46 -8.17
N ARG A 265 -12.75 24.05 -8.31
CA ARG A 265 -13.04 25.04 -9.37
C ARG A 265 -12.09 26.23 -9.36
N ARG A 266 -11.70 26.72 -8.17
CA ARG A 266 -10.73 27.84 -8.05
C ARG A 266 -9.37 27.43 -8.58
N LYS A 267 -8.86 26.26 -8.22
CA LYS A 267 -7.58 25.74 -8.73
C LYS A 267 -7.64 25.47 -10.23
N TYR A 268 -8.74 24.93 -10.72
CA TYR A 268 -8.91 24.72 -12.16
C TYR A 268 -8.85 26.05 -12.92
N LYS A 269 -9.51 27.10 -12.41
CA LYS A 269 -9.41 28.45 -12.98
C LYS A 269 -7.99 29.03 -12.93
N GLU A 270 -7.28 28.83 -11.83
CA GLU A 270 -5.89 29.28 -11.63
C GLU A 270 -4.94 28.67 -12.67
N TYR A 271 -5.11 27.39 -12.98
CA TYR A 271 -4.29 26.65 -13.95
C TYR A 271 -4.89 26.60 -15.37
N GLY A 272 -5.99 27.31 -15.64
CA GLY A 272 -6.65 27.32 -16.95
C GLY A 272 -7.23 25.95 -17.39
N ILE A 273 -7.61 25.10 -16.44
CA ILE A 273 -8.16 23.77 -16.67
C ILE A 273 -9.65 23.87 -16.99
N ASN A 274 -10.05 23.37 -18.17
CA ASN A 274 -11.43 23.41 -18.66
C ASN A 274 -12.23 22.13 -18.34
N GLU A 275 -11.61 21.14 -17.70
CA GLU A 275 -12.25 19.89 -17.30
C GLU A 275 -13.30 20.12 -16.20
N LYS A 276 -14.35 19.28 -16.15
CA LYS A 276 -15.37 19.36 -15.11
C LYS A 276 -14.85 18.78 -13.79
N PRO A 277 -14.86 19.55 -12.67
CA PRO A 277 -14.52 19.00 -11.35
C PRO A 277 -15.47 17.89 -10.92
N PHE A 278 -14.94 16.92 -10.19
CA PHE A 278 -15.68 15.83 -9.57
C PHE A 278 -15.12 15.54 -8.16
N VAL A 279 -15.95 14.90 -7.33
CA VAL A 279 -15.61 14.37 -6.00
C VAL A 279 -16.21 12.99 -5.83
#